data_AF-A0A258FWV0-F1
#
_entry.id   AF-A0A258FWV0-F1
#
_cell.length_a   1.000
_cell.length_b   1.000
_cell.length_c   1.000
_cell.angle_alpha   90.00
_cell.angle_beta   90.00
_cell.angle_gamma   90.00
#
_symmetry.space_group_name_H-M   'P 1'
#
loop_
_entity.id
_entity.type
_entity.pdbx_description
1 polymer ?
#
loop_
_entity_poly.entity_id
_entity_poly.type
_entity_poly.pdbx_seq_one_letter_code
_entity_poly.pdbx_strand_id
1 'polypeptide(L)'
;MSLKQTKSRGFTIVELLIVIVVIAILAAITIVAYNGIQNRAKTSAGQQFAANIAKKVEAYNTARATGSGYPTHAELVAATSLVPEAQLDTPSAVVAYSTTAGNAGVTTVVGNYNDNKTVIYRQLSAAGACVFYWDFAATTPARAIVTIGTATATTCVA
;
A
#
# COMPACT_ATOMS: atom_id res chain seq x y z
N MET A 1 29.27 -14.84 -69.53
CA MET A 1 29.14 -14.83 -68.06
C MET A 1 27.68 -15.04 -67.71
N SER A 2 27.35 -16.18 -67.07
CA SER A 2 25.97 -16.45 -66.63
C SER A 2 25.73 -15.81 -65.27
N LEU A 3 24.83 -14.82 -65.21
CA LEU A 3 24.48 -14.11 -63.98
C LEU A 3 23.54 -14.97 -63.15
N LYS A 4 24.04 -15.44 -62.01
CA LYS A 4 23.28 -16.24 -61.04
C LYS A 4 22.26 -15.34 -60.34
N GLN A 5 21.00 -15.39 -60.78
CA GLN A 5 19.87 -14.70 -60.15
C GLN A 5 19.66 -15.21 -58.72
N THR A 6 19.88 -14.35 -57.72
CA THR A 6 19.53 -14.61 -56.32
C THR A 6 18.02 -14.41 -56.16
N LYS A 7 17.28 -15.51 -55.92
CA LYS A 7 15.85 -15.43 -55.59
C LYS A 7 15.70 -14.71 -54.25
N SER A 8 15.29 -13.45 -54.27
CA SER A 8 14.79 -12.76 -53.09
C SER A 8 13.46 -13.41 -52.68
N ARG A 9 13.43 -14.04 -51.49
CA ARG A 9 12.18 -14.53 -50.90
C ARG A 9 11.52 -13.36 -50.18
N GLY A 10 10.39 -12.89 -50.71
CA GLY A 10 9.59 -11.84 -50.06
C GLY A 10 8.87 -12.38 -48.83
N PHE A 11 8.69 -11.51 -47.82
CA PHE A 11 7.81 -11.76 -46.68
C PHE A 11 6.36 -11.71 -47.16
N THR A 12 5.61 -12.77 -46.92
CA THR A 12 4.20 -12.85 -47.33
C THR A 12 3.33 -12.02 -46.40
N ILE A 13 2.25 -11.44 -46.95
CA ILE A 13 1.25 -10.72 -46.15
C ILE A 13 0.64 -11.65 -45.07
N VAL A 14 0.53 -12.94 -45.38
CA VAL A 14 0.00 -13.95 -44.46
C VAL A 14 0.94 -14.14 -43.26
N GLU A 15 2.26 -14.17 -43.47
CA GLU A 15 3.25 -14.22 -42.38
C GLU A 15 3.16 -12.98 -41.49
N LEU A 16 2.92 -11.80 -42.06
CA LEU A 16 2.74 -10.58 -41.27
C LEU A 16 1.43 -10.61 -40.47
N LEU A 17 0.35 -11.10 -41.09
CA LEU A 17 -0.98 -11.15 -40.50
C LEU A 17 -1.03 -12.07 -39.28
N ILE A 18 -0.45 -13.28 -39.37
CA ILE A 18 -0.44 -14.19 -38.21
C ILE A 18 0.36 -13.60 -37.05
N VAL A 19 1.47 -12.92 -37.32
CA VAL A 19 2.32 -12.34 -36.27
C VAL A 19 1.55 -11.26 -35.49
N ILE A 20 0.85 -10.35 -36.18
CA ILE A 20 0.08 -9.30 -35.48
C ILE A 20 -1.09 -9.89 -34.66
N VAL A 21 -1.74 -10.95 -35.15
CA VAL A 21 -2.83 -11.62 -34.42
C VAL A 21 -2.29 -12.30 -33.16
N VAL A 22 -1.16 -12.99 -33.26
CA VAL A 22 -0.51 -13.61 -32.10
C VAL A 22 -0.10 -12.55 -31.07
N ILE A 23 0.52 -11.45 -31.50
CA ILE A 23 0.89 -10.35 -30.60
C ILE A 23 -0.36 -9.73 -29.94
N ALA A 24 -1.47 -9.57 -30.66
CA ALA A 24 -2.71 -9.04 -30.11
C ALA A 24 -3.28 -9.93 -28.98
N ILE A 25 -3.29 -11.25 -29.17
CA ILE A 25 -3.76 -12.21 -28.15
C ILE A 25 -2.83 -12.18 -26.93
N LEU A 26 -1.51 -12.22 -27.15
CA LEU A 26 -0.53 -12.15 -26.07
C LEU A 26 -0.61 -10.83 -25.30
N ALA A 27 -0.81 -9.71 -25.99
CA ALA A 27 -0.98 -8.39 -25.37
C ALA A 27 -2.25 -8.35 -24.50
N ALA A 28 -3.37 -8.90 -24.97
CA ALA A 28 -4.61 -8.91 -24.20
C ALA A 28 -4.47 -9.70 -22.88
N ILE A 29 -3.86 -10.90 -22.92
CA ILE A 29 -3.63 -11.72 -21.72
C ILE A 29 -2.66 -11.02 -20.76
N THR A 30 -1.57 -10.45 -21.30
CA THR A 30 -0.55 -9.79 -20.47
C THR A 30 -1.10 -8.56 -19.77
N ILE A 31 -1.98 -7.76 -20.39
CA ILE A 31 -2.60 -6.59 -19.74
C ILE A 31 -3.41 -6.97 -18.50
N VAL A 32 -4.28 -7.99 -18.60
CA VAL A 32 -5.12 -8.44 -17.47
C VAL A 32 -4.23 -8.98 -16.35
N ALA A 33 -3.24 -9.80 -16.69
CA ALA A 33 -2.30 -10.35 -15.71
C ALA A 33 -1.47 -9.25 -15.03
N TYR A 34 -1.00 -8.26 -15.79
CA TYR A 34 -0.16 -7.17 -15.31
C TYR A 34 -0.89 -6.28 -14.31
N ASN A 35 -2.17 -5.96 -14.53
CA ASN A 35 -2.98 -5.23 -13.58
C ASN A 35 -3.12 -5.97 -12.24
N GLY A 36 -3.37 -7.28 -12.27
CA GLY A 36 -3.45 -8.10 -11.06
C GLY A 36 -2.11 -8.15 -10.30
N ILE A 37 -0.99 -8.26 -11.01
CA ILE A 37 0.35 -8.24 -10.40
C ILE A 37 0.64 -6.88 -9.76
N GLN A 38 0.36 -5.78 -10.45
CA GLN A 38 0.55 -4.44 -9.91
C GLN A 38 -0.27 -4.21 -8.63
N ASN A 39 -1.53 -4.64 -8.60
CA ASN A 39 -2.38 -4.51 -7.42
C ASN A 39 -1.83 -5.29 -6.22
N ARG A 40 -1.33 -6.52 -6.44
CA ARG A 40 -0.66 -7.31 -5.40
C ARG A 40 0.63 -6.63 -4.90
N ALA A 41 1.43 -6.08 -5.82
CA ALA A 41 2.63 -5.34 -5.46
C ALA A 41 2.32 -4.09 -4.64
N LYS A 42 1.29 -3.33 -5.02
CA LYS A 42 0.79 -2.17 -4.27
C LYS A 42 0.32 -2.55 -2.87
N THR A 43 -0.44 -3.63 -2.76
CA THR A 43 -0.93 -4.15 -1.47
C THR A 43 0.22 -4.57 -0.57
N SER A 44 1.19 -5.32 -1.11
CA SER A 44 2.39 -5.74 -0.37
C SER A 44 3.22 -4.54 0.11
N ALA A 45 3.38 -3.52 -0.73
CA ALA A 45 4.09 -2.29 -0.35
C ALA A 45 3.36 -1.55 0.79
N GLY A 46 2.03 -1.37 0.68
CA GLY A 46 1.22 -0.75 1.72
C GLY A 46 1.24 -1.52 3.04
N GLN A 47 1.15 -2.86 2.97
CA GLN A 47 1.25 -3.74 4.14
C GLN A 47 2.63 -3.65 4.80
N GLN A 48 3.71 -3.67 4.02
CA GLN A 48 5.07 -3.51 4.54
C GLN A 48 5.26 -2.14 5.20
N PHE A 49 4.74 -1.08 4.58
CA PHE A 49 4.80 0.25 5.17
C PHE A 49 4.03 0.31 6.48
N ALA A 50 2.79 -0.21 6.52
CA ALA A 50 1.99 -0.29 7.74
C ALA A 50 2.68 -1.10 8.86
N ALA A 51 3.30 -2.23 8.52
CA ALA A 51 4.06 -3.05 9.46
C ALA A 51 5.32 -2.34 9.99
N ASN A 52 5.99 -1.52 9.16
CA ASN A 52 7.10 -0.69 9.62
C ASN A 52 6.64 0.40 10.60
N ILE A 53 5.49 1.04 10.32
CA ILE A 53 4.89 2.00 11.27
C ILE A 53 4.55 1.31 12.59
N ALA A 54 3.96 0.11 12.53
CA ALA A 54 3.66 -0.68 13.73
C ALA A 54 4.91 -0.95 14.60
N LYS A 55 6.02 -1.35 13.98
CA LYS A 55 7.29 -1.56 14.69
C LYS A 55 7.81 -0.27 15.34
N LYS A 56 7.75 0.86 14.63
CA LYS A 56 8.17 2.17 15.17
C LYS A 56 7.32 2.59 16.36
N VAL A 57 6.02 2.34 16.30
CA VAL A 57 5.07 2.61 17.39
C VAL A 57 5.37 1.74 18.62
N GLU A 58 5.67 0.45 18.44
CA GLU A 58 6.07 -0.44 19.53
C GLU A 58 7.42 -0.06 20.14
N ALA A 59 8.39 0.33 19.31
CA ALA A 59 9.69 0.82 19.77
C ALA A 59 9.52 2.08 20.63
N TYR A 60 8.66 3.02 20.20
CA TYR A 60 8.33 4.20 20.98
C TYR A 60 7.73 3.84 22.34
N ASN A 61 6.72 2.98 22.35
CA ASN A 61 6.02 2.58 23.57
C ASN A 61 6.96 1.86 24.57
N THR A 62 7.93 1.08 24.06
CA THR A 62 8.90 0.35 24.90
C THR A 62 9.93 1.27 25.54
N ALA A 63 10.40 2.28 24.81
CA ALA A 63 11.43 3.19 25.31
C ALA A 63 10.88 4.29 26.24
N ARG A 64 9.58 4.59 26.13
CA ARG A 64 8.92 5.55 27.02
C ARG A 64 8.64 4.92 28.39
N ALA A 65 8.54 5.76 29.42
CA ALA A 65 8.21 5.32 30.77
C ALA A 65 6.92 4.46 30.79
N THR A 66 7.01 3.30 31.43
CA THR A 66 5.98 2.28 31.50
C THR A 66 4.68 2.89 32.04
N GLY A 67 3.57 2.77 31.27
CA GLY A 67 2.26 3.29 31.65
C GLY A 67 1.80 4.57 30.92
N SER A 68 2.63 5.15 30.04
CA SER A 68 2.23 6.34 29.26
C SER A 68 1.30 6.05 28.07
N GLY A 69 1.05 4.78 27.75
CA GLY A 69 0.27 4.36 26.58
C GLY A 69 1.03 4.53 25.24
N TYR A 70 0.39 4.08 24.16
CA TYR A 70 0.92 4.16 22.80
C TYR A 70 1.00 5.64 22.34
N PRO A 71 1.99 6.01 21.50
CA PRO A 71 2.18 7.40 21.07
C PRO A 71 1.01 7.95 20.25
N THR A 72 0.78 9.24 20.35
CA THR A 72 -0.02 10.01 19.39
C THR A 72 0.73 10.14 18.07
N HIS A 73 0.01 10.47 16.99
CA HIS A 73 0.65 10.79 15.71
C HIS A 73 1.66 11.94 15.84
N ALA A 74 1.30 12.99 16.59
CA ALA A 74 2.18 14.13 16.82
C ALA A 74 3.50 13.73 17.51
N GLU A 75 3.42 12.82 18.49
CA GLU A 75 4.59 12.29 19.19
C GLU A 75 5.50 11.45 18.28
N LEU A 76 4.93 10.69 17.33
CA LEU A 76 5.70 9.94 16.33
C LEU A 76 6.42 10.85 15.32
N VAL A 77 5.79 11.96 14.95
CA VAL A 77 6.40 12.99 14.07
C VAL A 77 7.55 13.70 14.81
N ALA A 78 7.39 13.95 16.11
CA ALA A 78 8.35 14.68 16.93
C ALA A 78 9.36 13.78 17.70
N ALA A 79 9.44 12.48 17.42
CA ALA A 79 10.17 11.48 18.22
C ALA A 79 11.71 11.63 18.30
N THR A 80 12.26 12.71 17.74
CA THR A 80 13.68 12.88 17.39
C THR A 80 14.67 12.79 18.56
N SER A 81 14.24 13.11 19.78
CA SER A 81 15.14 13.21 20.95
C SER A 81 14.94 12.14 22.04
N LEU A 82 13.81 11.41 22.01
CA LEU A 82 13.53 10.35 23.00
C LEU A 82 13.75 8.95 22.42
N VAL A 83 13.44 8.77 21.13
CA VAL A 83 13.57 7.50 20.40
C VAL A 83 13.72 7.78 18.90
N PRO A 84 14.96 8.03 18.43
CA PRO A 84 15.20 8.33 17.02
C PRO A 84 14.69 7.24 16.07
N GLU A 85 14.73 5.98 16.50
CA GLU A 85 14.32 4.81 15.71
C GLU A 85 12.80 4.78 15.45
N ALA A 86 12.01 5.38 16.35
CA ALA A 86 10.57 5.46 16.26
C ALA A 86 10.07 6.64 15.42
N GLN A 87 10.95 7.58 15.06
CA GLN A 87 10.59 8.71 14.21
C GLN A 87 10.10 8.22 12.86
N LEU A 88 9.02 8.83 12.38
CA LEU A 88 8.50 8.55 11.04
C LEU A 88 9.48 9.06 9.98
N ASP A 89 9.91 8.17 9.08
CA ASP A 89 10.81 8.53 7.98
C ASP A 89 10.09 9.43 6.95
N THR A 90 8.77 9.23 6.79
CA THR A 90 7.89 9.98 5.90
C THR A 90 6.61 10.41 6.64
N PRO A 91 6.67 11.47 7.48
CA PRO A 91 5.53 11.87 8.31
C PRO A 91 4.28 12.27 7.50
N SER A 92 4.45 12.80 6.28
CA SER A 92 3.33 13.12 5.36
C SER A 92 2.64 11.89 4.77
N ALA A 93 3.29 10.72 4.80
CA ALA A 93 2.72 9.45 4.35
C ALA A 93 1.89 8.75 5.45
N VAL A 94 1.98 9.21 6.69
CA VAL A 94 1.20 8.70 7.82
C VAL A 94 0.21 9.78 8.23
N VAL A 95 -1.07 9.51 8.07
CA VAL A 95 -2.14 10.44 8.42
C VAL A 95 -2.68 10.09 9.80
N ALA A 96 -2.81 11.09 10.68
CA ALA A 96 -3.53 10.91 11.93
C ALA A 96 -5.00 10.55 11.67
N TYR A 97 -5.49 9.54 12.36
CA TYR A 97 -6.91 9.23 12.40
C TYR A 97 -7.67 10.38 13.09
N SER A 98 -8.63 10.98 12.39
CA SER A 98 -9.52 12.01 12.91
C SER A 98 -10.96 11.59 12.69
N THR A 99 -11.79 11.70 13.72
CA THR A 99 -13.25 11.61 13.61
C THR A 99 -13.82 13.01 13.62
N THR A 100 -14.15 13.56 12.46
CA THR A 100 -15.12 14.66 12.41
C THR A 100 -16.50 14.01 12.33
N ALA A 101 -17.34 14.20 13.34
CA ALA A 101 -18.72 13.75 13.29
C ALA A 101 -19.48 14.57 12.23
N GLY A 102 -19.53 14.06 11.00
CA GLY A 102 -20.54 14.43 10.02
C GLY A 102 -21.71 13.44 10.12
N ASN A 103 -22.94 13.93 9.97
CA ASN A 103 -24.18 13.15 10.00
C ASN A 103 -24.02 11.72 9.42
N ALA A 104 -24.53 10.73 10.17
CA ALA A 104 -24.65 9.32 9.81
C ALA A 104 -23.34 8.60 9.43
N GLY A 105 -22.49 8.33 10.43
CA GLY A 105 -21.55 7.19 10.40
C GLY A 105 -20.42 7.26 9.37
N VAL A 106 -20.19 8.42 8.75
CA VAL A 106 -19.02 8.64 7.89
C VAL A 106 -17.95 9.37 8.69
N THR A 107 -17.04 8.59 9.25
CA THR A 107 -15.75 9.08 9.75
C THR A 107 -14.91 9.51 8.56
N THR A 108 -14.86 10.82 8.29
CA THR A 108 -13.97 11.36 7.26
C THR A 108 -12.53 11.27 7.75
N VAL A 109 -11.86 10.18 7.43
CA VAL A 109 -10.41 10.11 7.59
C VAL A 109 -9.80 11.15 6.63
N VAL A 110 -9.04 12.10 7.18
CA VAL A 110 -8.47 13.22 6.43
C VAL A 110 -7.26 12.76 5.62
N GLY A 111 -7.48 12.01 4.55
CA GLY A 111 -6.40 11.60 3.64
C GLY A 111 -6.85 10.56 2.62
N ASN A 112 -6.35 10.67 1.40
CA ASN A 112 -6.59 9.69 0.35
C ASN A 112 -5.64 8.49 0.57
N TYR A 113 -6.05 7.51 1.38
CA TYR A 113 -5.25 6.29 1.63
C TYR A 113 -5.49 5.21 0.57
N ASN A 114 -6.28 5.52 -0.47
CA ASN A 114 -6.48 4.65 -1.64
C ASN A 114 -5.24 4.57 -2.55
N ASP A 115 -4.07 5.01 -2.04
CA ASP A 115 -2.76 4.88 -2.66
C ASP A 115 -1.90 3.91 -1.83
N ASN A 116 -0.89 3.30 -2.46
CA ASN A 116 -0.02 2.33 -1.79
C ASN A 116 1.02 2.98 -0.86
N LYS A 117 1.09 4.31 -0.80
CA LYS A 117 2.11 5.06 -0.05
C LYS A 117 1.59 5.72 1.21
N THR A 118 0.27 5.75 1.42
CA THR A 118 -0.34 6.47 2.54
C THR A 118 -1.03 5.49 3.48
N VAL A 119 -0.82 5.66 4.77
CA VAL A 119 -1.48 4.88 5.82
C VAL A 119 -2.11 5.79 6.85
N ILE A 120 -3.13 5.29 7.54
CA ILE A 120 -3.77 6.01 8.63
C ILE A 120 -3.32 5.40 9.95
N TYR A 121 -2.89 6.23 10.87
CA TYR A 121 -2.53 5.83 12.22
C TYR A 121 -3.61 6.24 13.22
N ARG A 122 -4.12 5.27 13.99
CA ARG A 122 -5.03 5.50 15.11
C ARG A 122 -4.43 4.99 16.40
N GLN A 123 -4.34 5.85 17.40
CA GLN A 123 -3.97 5.47 18.75
C GLN A 123 -5.23 5.03 19.53
N LEU A 124 -5.11 3.98 20.37
CA LEU A 124 -6.13 3.54 21.33
C LEU A 124 -5.64 3.68 22.77
N SER A 125 -4.89 4.75 23.04
CA SER A 125 -4.26 5.04 24.33
C SER A 125 -3.48 3.83 24.86
N ALA A 126 -3.90 3.21 25.96
CA ALA A 126 -3.22 2.07 26.57
C ALA A 126 -3.49 0.73 25.88
N ALA A 127 -4.58 0.59 25.13
CA ALA A 127 -4.96 -0.69 24.53
C ALA A 127 -4.10 -1.06 23.31
N GLY A 128 -3.52 -0.08 22.62
CA GLY A 128 -2.83 -0.34 21.36
C GLY A 128 -2.84 0.82 20.40
N ALA A 129 -2.51 0.48 19.16
CA ALA A 129 -2.68 1.33 17.99
C ALA A 129 -3.15 0.49 16.80
N CYS A 130 -3.72 1.14 15.80
CA CYS A 130 -4.10 0.52 14.53
C CYS A 130 -3.50 1.31 13.39
N VAL A 131 -2.98 0.61 12.39
CA VAL A 131 -2.53 1.20 11.14
C VAL A 131 -3.41 0.67 10.02
N PHE A 132 -4.08 1.55 9.29
CA PHE A 132 -4.91 1.19 8.15
C PHE A 132 -4.15 1.41 6.85
N TYR A 133 -4.26 0.45 5.94
CA TYR A 133 -3.72 0.52 4.59
C TYR A 133 -4.77 0.06 3.57
N TRP A 134 -4.55 0.36 2.29
CA TRP A 134 -5.47 -0.06 1.23
C TRP A 134 -5.02 -1.36 0.57
N ASP A 135 -5.92 -2.33 0.52
CA ASP A 135 -5.76 -3.60 -0.16
C ASP A 135 -6.36 -3.49 -1.57
N PHE A 136 -5.47 -3.46 -2.57
CA PHE A 136 -5.83 -3.42 -3.99
C PHE A 136 -6.06 -4.81 -4.58
N ALA A 137 -5.62 -5.86 -3.89
CA ALA A 137 -5.70 -7.25 -4.35
C ALA A 137 -7.00 -7.95 -3.94
N ALA A 138 -7.75 -7.38 -2.99
CA ALA A 138 -9.10 -7.79 -2.67
C ALA A 138 -10.03 -7.74 -3.91
N THR A 139 -11.03 -8.64 -3.96
CA THR A 139 -12.04 -8.71 -5.03
C THR A 139 -12.77 -7.38 -5.23
N THR A 140 -13.04 -6.69 -4.12
CA THR A 140 -13.38 -5.27 -4.07
C THR A 140 -12.31 -4.57 -3.25
N PRO A 141 -11.51 -3.65 -3.83
CA PRO A 141 -10.47 -2.95 -3.09
C PRO A 141 -11.03 -2.32 -1.81
N ALA A 142 -10.37 -2.59 -0.69
CA ALA A 142 -10.90 -2.29 0.62
C ALA A 142 -9.80 -1.93 1.60
N ARG A 143 -10.19 -1.38 2.74
CA ARG A 143 -9.28 -1.07 3.83
C ARG A 143 -8.90 -2.35 4.59
N ALA A 144 -7.60 -2.52 4.82
CA ALA A 144 -7.04 -3.54 5.69
C ALA A 144 -6.34 -2.89 6.90
N ILE A 145 -6.07 -3.69 7.94
CA ILE A 145 -5.65 -3.19 9.25
C ILE A 145 -4.45 -4.01 9.74
N VAL A 146 -3.47 -3.31 10.31
CA VAL A 146 -2.44 -3.88 11.17
C VAL A 146 -2.72 -3.40 12.59
N THR A 147 -2.92 -4.34 13.51
CA THR A 147 -3.18 -4.07 14.93
C THR A 147 -1.89 -4.14 15.74
N ILE A 148 -1.78 -3.29 16.76
CA ILE A 148 -0.59 -3.16 17.59
C ILE A 148 -1.00 -3.30 19.07
N GLY A 149 -0.23 -4.06 19.86
CA GLY A 149 -0.56 -4.31 21.26
C GLY A 149 -1.78 -5.21 21.43
N THR A 150 -2.70 -4.83 22.32
CA THR A 150 -3.96 -5.55 22.56
C THR A 150 -5.11 -5.09 21.67
N ALA A 151 -4.82 -4.22 20.69
CA ALA A 151 -5.82 -3.79 19.72
C ALA A 151 -6.33 -4.99 18.91
N THR A 152 -7.65 -5.02 18.72
CA THR A 152 -8.36 -5.99 17.88
C THR A 152 -9.09 -5.27 16.75
N ALA A 153 -9.48 -6.00 15.71
CA ALA A 153 -10.20 -5.44 14.56
C ALA A 153 -11.47 -4.65 14.99
N THR A 154 -12.16 -5.07 16.05
CA THR A 154 -13.35 -4.39 16.61
C THR A 154 -13.01 -3.10 17.35
N THR A 155 -11.84 -3.01 17.97
CA THR A 155 -11.37 -1.74 18.56
C THR A 155 -10.86 -0.78 17.48
N CYS A 156 -10.35 -1.32 16.35
CA CYS A 156 -9.88 -0.59 15.19
C CYS A 156 -11.01 -0.19 14.21
N VAL A 157 -12.17 0.25 14.72
CA VAL A 157 -13.31 0.65 13.87
C VAL A 157 -13.19 2.10 13.43
N ALA A 158 -13.11 2.35 12.12
CA ALA A 158 -13.22 3.70 11.59
C ALA A 158 -14.63 4.27 11.88
#